data_AF-A0ABF7RNI7-F1
#
_entry.id   AF-A0ABF7RNI7-F1
#
_cell.length_a   1.000
_cell.length_b   1.000
_cell.length_c   1.000
_cell.angle_alpha   90.00
_cell.angle_beta   90.00
_cell.angle_gamma   90.00
#
_symmetry.space_group_name_H-M   'P 1'
#
loop_
_entity.id
_entity.type
_entity.pdbx_description
1 polymer ?
#
loop_
_entity_poly.entity_id
_entity_poly.type
_entity_poly.pdbx_seq_one_letter_code
_entity_poly.pdbx_strand_id
1 'polypeptide(L)'
;MSTTSFNEYRFKGFEYQDQSHKYWDFKDQVNDDESKVLIRINRDNVFSYINYNNGWRNYVLKLDRNHCMFLKNWQYFDGYYGTYVVLDKKYFKVADAKEPFDDMASDGDMETWDDALEIAKEQQKMISEDNLVLVVKN
;
A
#
# COMPACT_ATOMS: atom_id res chain seq x y z
N MET A 1 9.39 -19.34 9.51
CA MET A 1 9.26 -19.10 8.05
C MET A 1 10.54 -18.42 7.59
N SER A 2 11.16 -18.90 6.52
CA SER A 2 12.25 -18.14 5.88
C SER A 2 11.69 -16.83 5.32
N THR A 3 12.52 -15.79 5.20
CA THR A 3 12.13 -14.51 4.59
C THR A 3 11.56 -14.68 3.18
N THR A 4 12.10 -15.62 2.41
CA THR A 4 11.60 -16.01 1.07
C THR A 4 10.15 -16.50 1.13
N SER A 5 9.83 -17.44 2.04
CA SER A 5 8.47 -17.99 2.17
C SER A 5 7.41 -16.96 2.59
N PHE A 6 7.81 -15.88 3.27
CA PHE A 6 6.88 -14.84 3.69
C PHE A 6 6.61 -13.82 2.57
N ASN A 7 7.63 -13.45 1.79
CA ASN A 7 7.44 -12.55 0.65
C ASN A 7 6.64 -13.21 -0.47
N GLU A 8 6.80 -14.53 -0.67
CA GLU A 8 5.94 -15.31 -1.57
C GLU A 8 4.46 -15.21 -1.19
N TYR A 9 4.12 -15.19 0.09
CA TYR A 9 2.75 -14.94 0.56
C TYR A 9 2.34 -13.48 0.34
N ARG A 10 3.20 -12.55 0.75
CA ARG A 10 2.92 -11.12 0.77
C ARG A 10 2.67 -10.55 -0.64
N PHE A 11 3.49 -10.97 -1.61
CA PHE A 11 3.49 -10.47 -2.98
C PHE A 11 2.96 -11.50 -3.97
N LYS A 12 2.19 -12.49 -3.49
CA LYS A 12 1.61 -13.52 -4.35
C LYS A 12 0.77 -12.90 -5.47
N GLY A 13 1.12 -13.22 -6.72
CA GLY A 13 0.40 -12.78 -7.91
C GLY A 13 0.75 -11.37 -8.38
N PHE A 14 1.77 -10.72 -7.80
CA PHE A 14 2.35 -9.52 -8.38
C PHE A 14 3.56 -9.88 -9.24
N GLU A 15 3.73 -9.21 -10.37
CA GLU A 15 5.02 -9.21 -11.07
C GLU A 15 5.98 -8.24 -10.38
N TYR A 16 7.04 -8.76 -9.75
CA TYR A 16 8.04 -7.94 -9.08
C TYR A 16 9.44 -8.54 -9.20
N GLN A 17 10.45 -7.67 -9.17
CA GLN A 17 11.87 -8.06 -9.13
C GLN A 17 12.50 -7.66 -7.79
N ASP A 18 13.20 -8.60 -7.16
CA ASP A 18 14.03 -8.32 -5.97
C ASP A 18 15.36 -7.72 -6.43
N GLN A 19 15.61 -6.46 -6.06
CA GLN A 19 16.80 -5.69 -6.45
C GLN A 19 17.86 -5.62 -5.34
N SER A 20 17.84 -6.57 -4.39
CA SER A 20 18.67 -6.62 -3.17
C SER A 20 18.30 -5.56 -2.11
N HIS A 21 18.75 -5.75 -0.86
CA HIS A 21 18.63 -4.76 0.24
C HIS A 21 17.23 -4.14 0.49
N LYS A 22 16.15 -4.95 0.44
CA LYS A 22 14.75 -4.53 0.67
C LYS A 22 14.17 -3.62 -0.43
N TYR A 23 14.75 -3.63 -1.62
CA TYR A 23 14.20 -2.96 -2.78
C TYR A 23 13.42 -3.95 -3.64
N TRP A 24 12.14 -3.66 -3.84
CA TRP A 24 11.26 -4.41 -4.74
C TRP A 24 10.81 -3.45 -5.84
N ASP A 25 11.05 -3.85 -7.08
CA ASP A 25 10.53 -3.16 -8.26
C ASP A 25 9.25 -3.88 -8.71
N PHE A 26 8.10 -3.27 -8.47
CA PHE A 26 6.79 -3.81 -8.84
C PHE A 26 6.38 -3.31 -10.22
N LYS A 27 6.02 -4.23 -11.11
CA LYS A 27 5.50 -3.89 -12.44
C LYS A 27 3.99 -3.65 -12.42
N ASP A 28 3.30 -4.27 -11.48
CA ASP A 28 1.86 -4.15 -11.31
C ASP A 28 1.46 -3.59 -9.94
N GLN A 29 0.34 -2.89 -9.91
CA GLN A 29 -0.29 -2.38 -8.69
C GLN A 29 -1.50 -3.24 -8.30
N VAL A 30 -1.95 -4.12 -9.18
CA VAL A 30 -3.02 -5.09 -8.93
C VAL A 30 -2.45 -6.48 -9.19
N ASN A 31 -2.74 -7.43 -8.30
CA ASN A 31 -2.31 -8.80 -8.52
C ASN A 31 -3.26 -9.56 -9.48
N ASP A 32 -2.82 -10.72 -9.97
CA ASP A 32 -3.52 -11.50 -11.02
C ASP A 32 -5.02 -11.77 -10.77
N ASP A 33 -5.43 -11.94 -9.50
CA ASP A 33 -6.80 -12.28 -9.11
C ASP A 33 -7.56 -11.11 -8.46
N GLU A 34 -7.01 -9.90 -8.53
CA GLU A 34 -7.54 -8.66 -7.94
C GLU A 34 -7.88 -8.80 -6.44
N SER A 35 -7.22 -9.72 -5.73
CA SER A 35 -7.37 -9.91 -4.28
C SER A 35 -6.38 -9.09 -3.46
N LYS A 36 -5.34 -8.56 -4.10
CA LYS A 36 -4.34 -7.67 -3.49
C LYS A 36 -4.05 -6.48 -4.39
N VAL A 37 -3.84 -5.35 -3.75
CA VAL A 37 -3.40 -4.12 -4.40
C VAL A 37 -2.19 -3.54 -3.71
N LEU A 38 -1.32 -2.91 -4.49
CA LEU A 38 -0.18 -2.15 -4.06
C LEU A 38 -0.44 -0.68 -4.39
N ILE A 39 -0.56 0.16 -3.37
CA ILE A 39 -0.86 1.58 -3.55
C ILE A 39 0.31 2.39 -3.04
N ARG A 40 0.83 3.25 -3.91
CA ARG A 40 1.78 4.30 -3.52
C ARG A 40 1.02 5.40 -2.80
N ILE A 41 1.51 5.79 -1.63
CA ILE A 41 0.87 6.80 -0.78
C ILE A 41 1.86 7.90 -0.39
N ASN A 42 1.35 9.03 0.08
CA ASN A 42 2.16 9.97 0.81
C ASN A 42 2.52 9.37 2.19
N ARG A 43 3.79 9.48 2.58
CA ARG A 43 4.29 9.03 3.88
C ARG A 43 3.53 9.64 5.05
N ASP A 44 3.08 10.88 4.91
CA ASP A 44 2.35 11.59 5.96
C ASP A 44 0.96 10.97 6.23
N ASN A 45 0.41 10.19 5.29
CA ASN A 45 -0.84 9.47 5.48
C ASN A 45 -0.69 8.27 6.44
N VAL A 46 0.52 7.91 6.87
CA VAL A 46 0.76 6.79 7.78
C VAL A 46 1.45 7.25 9.05
N PHE A 47 0.90 6.83 10.19
CA PHE A 47 1.61 6.88 11.46
C PHE A 47 1.80 5.48 12.03
N SER A 48 2.77 5.34 12.93
CA SER A 48 3.11 4.07 13.56
C SER A 48 3.01 4.15 15.08
N TYR A 49 2.66 3.04 15.71
CA TYR A 49 2.62 2.92 17.16
C TYR A 49 3.18 1.56 17.59
N ILE A 50 3.69 1.47 18.82
CA ILE A 50 4.14 0.21 19.40
C ILE A 50 2.97 -0.45 20.12
N ASN A 51 2.68 -1.70 19.80
CA ASN A 51 1.71 -2.48 20.56
C ASN A 51 2.39 -3.04 21.82
N TYR A 52 2.02 -2.52 22.99
CA TYR A 52 2.62 -2.90 24.26
C TYR A 52 2.46 -4.38 24.63
N ASN A 53 1.47 -5.09 24.06
CA ASN A 53 1.25 -6.50 24.36
C ASN A 53 2.29 -7.42 23.71
N ASN A 54 2.90 -7.01 22.61
CA ASN A 54 3.84 -7.86 21.86
C ASN A 54 5.13 -7.15 21.44
N GLY A 55 5.25 -5.83 21.62
CA GLY A 55 6.41 -5.02 21.24
C GLY A 55 6.52 -4.71 19.74
N TRP A 56 5.52 -5.10 18.93
CA TRP A 56 5.58 -4.92 17.48
C TRP A 56 5.15 -3.51 17.09
N ARG A 57 5.85 -2.93 16.11
CA ARG A 57 5.42 -1.72 15.43
C ARG A 57 4.24 -2.04 14.52
N ASN A 58 3.14 -1.34 14.72
CA ASN A 58 1.94 -1.39 13.88
C ASN A 58 1.77 -0.03 13.20
N TYR A 59 0.97 -0.01 12.14
CA TYR A 59 0.78 1.17 11.31
C TYR A 59 -0.72 1.45 11.16
N VAL A 60 -1.04 2.73 11.04
CA VAL A 60 -2.39 3.20 10.72
C VAL A 60 -2.29 4.05 9.46
N LEU A 61 -3.11 3.73 8.48
CA LEU A 61 -3.29 4.51 7.27
C LEU A 61 -4.51 5.42 7.45
N LYS A 62 -4.29 6.73 7.35
CA LYS A 62 -5.34 7.74 7.31
C LYS A 62 -5.93 7.75 5.90
N LEU A 63 -7.25 7.60 5.79
CA LEU A 63 -7.95 7.61 4.51
C LEU A 63 -8.50 9.02 4.23
N ASP A 64 -9.11 9.61 5.25
CA ASP A 64 -9.62 10.97 5.27
C ASP A 64 -9.58 11.50 6.71
N ARG A 65 -10.33 12.56 6.98
CA ARG A 65 -10.43 13.19 8.30
C ARG A 65 -10.99 12.26 9.38
N ASN A 66 -11.91 11.36 9.05
CA ASN A 66 -12.69 10.56 9.99
C ASN A 66 -12.50 9.05 9.84
N HIS A 67 -11.80 8.56 8.81
CA HIS A 67 -11.62 7.14 8.56
C HIS A 67 -10.15 6.73 8.46
N CYS A 68 -9.87 5.51 8.92
CA CYS A 68 -8.53 4.93 8.91
C CYS A 68 -8.56 3.41 8.73
N MET A 69 -7.39 2.84 8.45
CA MET A 69 -7.16 1.40 8.42
C MET A 69 -5.99 1.01 9.30
N PHE A 70 -6.19 -0.01 10.14
CA PHE A 70 -5.11 -0.62 10.91
C PHE A 70 -4.38 -1.65 10.05
N LEU A 71 -3.13 -1.35 9.74
CA LEU A 71 -2.29 -2.18 8.89
C LEU A 71 -1.51 -3.18 9.74
N LYS A 72 -1.37 -4.41 9.21
CA LYS A 72 -0.33 -5.32 9.68
C LYS A 72 1.04 -4.73 9.38
N ASN A 73 2.03 -5.06 10.20
CA ASN A 73 3.42 -4.60 10.04
C ASN A 73 4.01 -4.86 8.64
N TRP A 74 3.57 -5.92 7.97
CA TRP A 74 4.00 -6.28 6.62
C TRP A 74 3.22 -5.56 5.52
N GLN A 75 2.11 -4.89 5.81
CA GLN A 75 1.35 -4.19 4.76
C GLN A 75 2.02 -2.88 4.39
N TYR A 76 2.71 -2.22 5.31
CA TYR A 76 3.43 -0.97 5.07
C TYR A 76 4.90 -1.24 4.73
N PHE A 77 5.44 -0.51 3.76
CA PHE A 77 6.88 -0.38 3.57
C PHE A 77 7.25 0.95 2.95
N ASP A 78 8.41 1.46 3.37
CA ASP A 78 8.96 2.73 2.90
C ASP A 78 10.32 2.45 2.27
N GLY A 79 10.49 2.85 1.02
CA GLY A 79 11.67 2.53 0.22
C GLY A 79 12.08 3.68 -0.69
N TYR A 80 13.18 3.50 -1.41
CA TYR A 80 13.77 4.52 -2.28
C TYR A 80 12.79 5.03 -3.35
N TYR A 81 11.95 4.14 -3.90
CA TYR A 81 10.98 4.46 -4.95
C TYR A 81 9.65 5.01 -4.43
N GLY A 82 9.47 5.06 -3.11
CA GLY A 82 8.29 5.62 -2.47
C GLY A 82 7.82 4.85 -1.25
N THR A 83 6.75 5.35 -0.66
CA THR A 83 6.03 4.72 0.43
C THR A 83 4.83 3.98 -0.13
N TYR A 84 4.68 2.70 0.26
CA TYR A 84 3.67 1.82 -0.29
C TYR A 84 2.90 1.07 0.79
N VAL A 85 1.65 0.75 0.48
CA VAL A 85 0.82 -0.18 1.24
C VAL A 85 0.35 -1.34 0.35
N VAL A 86 0.45 -2.56 0.86
CA VAL A 86 -0.19 -3.74 0.27
C VAL A 86 -1.48 -4.00 1.01
N LEU A 87 -2.59 -3.85 0.31
CA LEU A 87 -3.92 -4.17 0.82
C LEU A 87 -4.35 -5.52 0.26
N ASP A 88 -5.00 -6.31 1.10
CA ASP A 88 -5.55 -7.61 0.73
C ASP A 88 -7.03 -7.58 1.07
N LYS A 89 -7.87 -7.94 0.10
CA LYS A 89 -9.33 -7.89 0.20
C LYS A 89 -9.86 -8.57 1.46
N LYS A 90 -9.20 -9.65 1.90
CA LYS A 90 -9.57 -10.40 3.11
C LYS A 90 -9.39 -9.59 4.40
N TYR A 91 -8.42 -8.68 4.42
CA TYR A 91 -8.08 -7.89 5.59
C TYR A 91 -8.44 -6.41 5.45
N PHE A 92 -9.05 -6.01 4.33
CA PHE A 92 -9.51 -4.66 4.09
C PHE A 92 -10.65 -4.31 5.06
N LYS A 93 -10.34 -3.46 6.04
CA LYS A 93 -11.29 -3.02 7.06
C LYS A 93 -11.03 -1.56 7.39
N VAL A 94 -12.00 -0.73 7.05
CA VAL A 94 -12.06 0.67 7.45
C VAL A 94 -12.64 0.77 8.85
N ALA A 95 -12.12 1.70 9.63
CA ALA A 95 -12.56 2.02 10.97
C ALA A 95 -12.67 3.53 11.14
N ASP A 96 -13.66 3.95 11.93
CA ASP A 96 -13.81 5.33 12.33
C ASP A 96 -12.64 5.77 13.20
N ALA A 97 -12.07 6.92 12.88
CA ALA A 97 -11.09 7.60 13.69
C ALA A 97 -11.78 8.13 14.95
N LYS A 98 -11.17 7.86 16.11
CA LYS A 98 -11.69 8.36 17.39
C LYS A 98 -11.65 9.88 17.47
N GLU A 99 -10.61 10.46 16.89
CA GLU A 99 -10.39 11.90 16.78
C GLU A 99 -10.06 12.22 15.32
N PRO A 100 -10.52 13.38 14.80
CA PRO A 100 -10.31 13.71 13.40
C PRO A 100 -8.83 13.96 13.09
N PHE A 101 -8.39 13.52 11.91
CA PHE A 101 -7.08 13.86 11.37
C PHE A 101 -7.14 15.26 10.75
N ASP A 102 -6.67 16.27 11.49
CA ASP A 102 -6.75 17.68 11.06
C ASP A 102 -5.97 18.01 9.79
N ASP A 103 -5.02 17.16 9.43
CA ASP A 103 -4.17 17.28 8.25
C ASP A 103 -4.73 16.57 7.00
N MET A 104 -5.90 15.93 7.12
CA MET A 104 -6.54 15.18 6.03
C MET A 104 -7.75 15.94 5.45
N ALA A 105 -8.08 15.62 4.20
CA ALA A 105 -9.31 16.09 3.55
C ALA A 105 -10.56 15.54 4.26
N SER A 106 -11.71 16.22 4.10
CA SER A 106 -12.95 15.82 4.76
C SER A 106 -13.48 14.48 4.26
N ASP A 107 -13.41 14.26 2.94
CA ASP A 107 -13.82 13.03 2.26
C ASP A 107 -12.59 12.37 1.64
N GLY A 108 -12.55 11.04 1.66
CA GLY A 108 -11.45 10.23 1.12
C GLY A 108 -11.89 9.38 -0.04
N ASP A 109 -10.92 9.01 -0.87
CA ASP A 109 -11.17 8.26 -2.11
C ASP A 109 -10.98 6.75 -1.92
N MET A 110 -10.85 6.22 -0.69
CA MET A 110 -10.48 4.81 -0.44
C MET A 110 -11.22 4.19 0.76
N GLU A 111 -12.55 4.31 0.79
CA GLU A 111 -13.38 3.75 1.87
C GLU A 111 -13.80 2.30 1.61
N THR A 112 -13.80 1.85 0.36
CA THR A 112 -14.16 0.49 -0.05
C THR A 112 -13.01 -0.23 -0.76
N TRP A 113 -13.15 -1.56 -0.88
CA TRP A 113 -12.18 -2.34 -1.66
C TRP A 113 -12.17 -1.94 -3.13
N ASP A 114 -13.34 -1.64 -3.69
CA ASP A 114 -13.47 -1.29 -5.10
C ASP A 114 -12.79 0.05 -5.38
N ASP A 115 -12.88 1.00 -4.44
CA ASP A 115 -12.13 2.27 -4.52
C ASP A 115 -10.61 2.02 -4.49
N ALA A 116 -10.14 1.17 -3.57
CA ALA A 116 -8.72 0.82 -3.49
C ALA A 116 -8.22 0.13 -4.76
N LEU A 117 -9.06 -0.71 -5.37
CA LEU A 117 -8.77 -1.37 -6.65
C LEU A 117 -8.73 -0.37 -7.80
N GLU A 118 -9.64 0.60 -7.83
CA GLU A 118 -9.66 1.66 -8.83
C GLU A 118 -8.39 2.53 -8.74
N ILE A 119 -8.03 3.00 -7.53
CA ILE A 119 -6.79 3.75 -7.29
C ILE A 119 -5.57 2.98 -7.77
N ALA A 120 -5.47 1.69 -7.46
CA ALA A 120 -4.35 0.86 -7.89
C ALA A 120 -4.29 0.73 -9.42
N LYS A 121 -5.43 0.53 -10.09
CA LYS A 121 -5.52 0.48 -11.56
C LYS A 121 -5.12 1.81 -12.19
N GLU A 122 -5.48 2.94 -11.60
CA GLU A 122 -5.07 4.26 -12.06
C GLU A 122 -3.56 4.47 -11.94
N GLN A 123 -2.98 4.13 -10.78
CA GLN A 123 -1.52 4.21 -10.60
C GLN A 123 -0.76 3.32 -11.59
N GLN A 124 -1.29 2.12 -11.89
CA GLN A 124 -0.71 1.23 -12.88
C GLN A 124 -0.69 1.82 -14.29
N LYS A 125 -1.79 2.48 -14.70
CA LYS A 125 -1.86 3.19 -15.98
C LYS A 125 -0.80 4.29 -16.05
N MET A 126 -0.68 5.12 -15.01
CA MET A 126 0.31 6.20 -14.97
C MET A 126 1.75 5.68 -15.09
N ILE A 127 2.09 4.59 -14.38
CA ILE A 127 3.42 3.96 -14.48
C ILE A 127 3.69 3.44 -15.89
N SER A 128 2.70 2.83 -16.53
CA SER A 128 2.84 2.35 -17.91
C SER A 128 3.07 3.49 -18.90
N GLU A 129 2.39 4.63 -18.72
CA GLU A 129 2.52 5.82 -19.56
C GLU A 129 3.86 6.53 -19.35
N ASP A 130 4.30 6.70 -18.11
CA ASP A 130 5.62 7.28 -17.80
C ASP A 130 6.76 6.47 -18.42
N ASN A 131 6.66 5.14 -18.38
CA ASN A 131 7.61 4.25 -19.04
C ASN A 131 7.60 4.43 -20.57
N LEU A 132 6.43 4.62 -21.20
CA LEU A 132 6.34 4.90 -22.64
C LEU A 132 6.98 6.24 -23.01
N VAL A 133 6.79 7.29 -22.20
CA VAL A 133 7.40 8.60 -22.42
C VAL A 133 8.94 8.54 -22.34
N LEU A 134 9.48 7.72 -21.44
CA LEU A 134 10.93 7.51 -21.31
C LEU A 134 11.53 6.73 -22.50
N VAL A 135 10.80 5.79 -23.08
CA VAL A 135 11.27 5.00 -24.24
C VAL A 135 11.24 5.81 -25.54
N VAL A 136 10.24 6.68 -25.74
CA VAL A 136 10.08 7.49 -26.97
C VAL A 136 11.06 8.66 -27.05
N LYS A 137 11.67 9.07 -25.92
CA LYS A 137 12.65 10.16 -25.87
C LYS A 137 14.10 9.75 -26.16
N ASN A 138 14.35 8.52 -26.60
CA ASN A 138 15.68 8.02 -26.96
C ASN A 138 15.89 7.96 -28.47
#